data_AF-A0A1Q4E963-F1
#
_entry.id   AF-A0A1Q4E963-F1
#
_cell.length_a   1.000
_cell.length_b   1.000
_cell.length_c   1.000
_cell.angle_alpha   90.00
_cell.angle_beta   90.00
_cell.angle_gamma   90.00
#
_symmetry.space_group_name_H-M   'P 1'
#
loop_
_entity.id
_entity.type
_entity.pdbx_description
1 polymer ?
#
loop_
_entity_poly.entity_id
_entity_poly.type
_entity_poly.pdbx_seq_one_letter_code
_entity_poly.pdbx_strand_id
1 'polypeptide(L)' 'MTVDTRFAADAAAHRRDAPRFCPQCAGGLAIATEFWEADDRRFYCSCTGCGWTGEITPTGAVAAGHEPDH' A
#
# COMPACT_ATOMS: atom_id res chain seq x y z
N MET A 1 -11.67 12.97 -26.71
CA MET A 1 -10.47 12.78 -25.87
C MET A 1 -10.04 11.33 -26.00
N THR A 2 -8.83 11.06 -26.49
CA THR A 2 -8.27 9.70 -26.53
C THR A 2 -7.69 9.40 -25.16
N VAL A 3 -8.18 8.35 -24.50
CA VAL A 3 -7.63 7.89 -23.21
C VAL A 3 -6.44 6.98 -23.50
N ASP A 4 -5.27 7.28 -22.91
CA ASP A 4 -4.12 6.39 -22.97
C ASP A 4 -4.37 5.19 -22.05
N THR A 5 -4.38 3.99 -22.63
CA THR A 5 -4.69 2.74 -21.93
C THR A 5 -3.46 1.92 -21.56
N ARG A 6 -2.24 2.36 -21.93
CA ARG A 6 -1.00 1.60 -21.68
C ARG A 6 -0.78 1.34 -20.19
N PHE A 7 -1.20 2.28 -19.35
CA PHE A 7 -1.07 2.20 -17.89
C PHE A 7 -2.36 1.78 -17.17
N ALA A 8 -3.39 1.34 -17.91
CA ALA A 8 -4.69 1.05 -17.30
C ALA A 8 -4.61 -0.11 -16.29
N ALA A 9 -3.80 -1.13 -16.58
CA ALA A 9 -3.57 -2.25 -15.69
C ALA A 9 -2.86 -1.80 -14.40
N ASP A 10 -1.78 -1.03 -14.53
CA ASP A 10 -1.01 -0.52 -13.39
C ASP A 10 -1.85 0.41 -12.53
N ALA A 11 -2.63 1.30 -13.13
CA ALA A 11 -3.54 2.19 -12.40
C ALA A 11 -4.62 1.40 -11.64
N ALA A 12 -5.14 0.31 -12.22
CA ALA A 12 -6.09 -0.56 -11.52
C ALA A 12 -5.42 -1.29 -10.35
N ALA A 13 -4.21 -1.82 -10.56
CA ALA A 13 -3.43 -2.47 -9.53
C ALA A 13 -3.04 -1.52 -8.39
N HIS A 14 -2.66 -0.28 -8.69
CA HIS A 14 -2.38 0.76 -7.70
C HIS A 14 -3.62 1.03 -6.84
N ARG A 15 -4.79 1.29 -7.45
CA ARG A 15 -6.03 1.57 -6.70
C ARG A 15 -6.45 0.44 -5.75
N ARG A 16 -6.17 -0.80 -6.14
CA ARG A 16 -6.45 -2.00 -5.34
C ARG A 16 -5.51 -2.10 -4.14
N ASP A 17 -4.21 -1.88 -4.36
CA ASP A 17 -3.18 -2.24 -3.37
C ASP A 17 -2.68 -1.04 -2.55
N ALA A 18 -3.02 0.19 -2.95
CA ALA A 18 -2.67 1.43 -2.25
C ALA A 18 -3.13 1.38 -0.77
N PRO A 19 -2.19 1.42 0.21
CA PRO A 19 -2.52 1.39 1.62
C PRO A 19 -3.35 2.60 2.05
N ARG A 20 -4.43 2.37 2.81
CA ARG A 20 -5.37 3.42 3.24
C ARG A 20 -5.37 3.68 4.73
N PHE A 21 -4.94 2.69 5.52
CA PHE A 21 -5.01 2.71 6.97
C PHE A 21 -3.65 2.44 7.59
N CYS A 22 -3.32 3.21 8.62
CA CYS A 22 -2.07 3.08 9.36
C CYS A 22 -2.02 1.76 10.12
N PRO A 23 -0.95 0.96 10.02
CA PRO A 23 -0.85 -0.32 10.72
C PRO A 23 -0.76 -0.16 12.24
N GLN A 24 -0.37 1.03 12.74
CA GLN A 24 -0.20 1.28 14.17
C GLN A 24 -1.46 1.83 14.86
N CYS A 25 -2.22 2.72 14.19
CA CYS A 25 -3.36 3.39 14.82
C CYS A 25 -4.68 3.27 14.05
N ALA A 26 -4.70 2.55 12.92
CA ALA A 26 -5.83 2.44 12.00
C ALA A 26 -6.35 3.77 11.40
N GLY A 27 -5.68 4.90 11.68
CA GLY A 27 -6.00 6.20 11.10
C GLY A 27 -5.69 6.29 9.61
N GLY A 28 -6.09 7.40 8.98
CA GLY A 28 -5.80 7.67 7.57
C GLY A 28 -4.29 7.65 7.28
N LEU A 29 -3.93 7.07 6.14
CA LEU A 29 -2.54 6.92 5.71
C LEU A 29 -2.33 7.60 4.35
N ALA A 30 -1.23 8.33 4.21
CA ALA A 30 -0.82 8.95 2.96
C ALA A 30 0.36 8.18 2.35
N ILE A 31 0.33 8.00 1.03
CA ILE A 31 1.45 7.45 0.26
C ILE A 31 2.38 8.62 -0.09
N ALA A 32 3.64 8.51 0.31
CA ALA A 32 4.68 9.45 -0.11
C ALA A 32 5.29 9.03 -1.45
N THR A 33 5.62 7.74 -1.61
CA THR A 33 6.20 7.18 -2.84
C THR A 33 5.76 5.73 -3.04
N GLU A 34 5.39 5.38 -4.27
CA GLU A 34 5.30 3.99 -4.76
C GLU A 34 6.56 3.66 -5.55
N PHE A 35 7.14 2.48 -5.31
CA PHE A 35 8.34 2.02 -6.01
C PHE A 35 8.36 0.50 -6.15
N TRP A 36 9.28 0.02 -6.99
CA TRP A 36 9.50 -1.41 -7.23
C TRP A 36 10.89 -1.79 -6.73
N GLU A 37 10.95 -2.88 -5.96
CA GLU A 37 12.17 -3.56 -5.58
C GLU A 37 12.14 -4.96 -6.20
N ALA A 38 12.91 -5.16 -7.28
CA ALA A 38 12.76 -6.31 -8.16
C ALA A 38 11.29 -6.46 -8.63
N ASP A 39 10.66 -7.60 -8.35
CA ASP A 39 9.27 -7.87 -8.69
C ASP A 39 8.28 -7.41 -7.61
N ASP A 40 8.78 -6.94 -6.46
CA ASP A 40 7.94 -6.52 -5.34
C ASP A 40 7.58 -5.05 -5.46
N ARG A 41 6.28 -4.78 -5.34
CA ARG A 41 5.78 -3.43 -5.22
C ARG A 41 5.76 -2.97 -3.76
N ARG A 42 6.30 -1.79 -3.50
CA ARG A 42 6.46 -1.21 -2.16
C ARG A 42 5.86 0.20 -2.09
N PHE A 43 5.35 0.57 -0.93
CA PHE A 43 4.80 1.89 -0.64
C PHE A 43 5.49 2.49 0.59
N TYR A 44 6.15 3.62 0.43
CA TYR A 44 6.59 4.43 1.57
C TYR A 44 5.46 5.37 1.98
N CYS A 45 5.06 5.29 3.25
CA CYS A 45 3.84 5.89 3.76
C CYS A 45 4.10 6.71 5.03
N SER A 46 3.21 7.68 5.29
CA SER A 46 3.19 8.46 6.53
C SER A 46 1.78 8.62 7.08
N CYS A 47 1.66 8.58 8.41
CA CYS A 47 0.40 8.76 9.13
C CYS A 47 0.42 10.08 9.91
N THR A 48 -0.53 10.97 9.61
CA THR A 48 -0.70 12.23 10.34
C THR A 48 -1.38 12.05 11.70
N GLY A 49 -1.96 10.88 11.97
CA GLY A 49 -2.65 10.59 13.24
C GLY A 49 -1.71 10.21 14.38
N CYS A 50 -0.71 9.34 14.12
CA CYS A 50 0.22 8.87 15.15
C CYS A 50 1.70 9.10 14.82
N GLY A 51 2.01 9.76 13.70
CA GLY A 51 3.38 10.05 13.27
C GLY A 51 4.15 8.85 12.72
N TRP A 52 3.50 7.69 12.52
CA TRP A 52 4.14 6.52 11.96
C TRP A 52 4.59 6.80 10.52
N THR A 53 5.81 6.38 10.20
CA THR A 53 6.38 6.40 8.84
C THR A 53 7.05 5.07 8.57
N GLY A 54 6.86 4.52 7.38
CA GLY A 54 7.49 3.25 7.04
C GLY A 54 7.04 2.71 5.70
N GLU A 55 7.56 1.55 5.39
CA GLU A 55 7.26 0.83 4.15
C GLU A 55 6.15 -0.19 4.38
N ILE A 56 5.25 -0.26 3.41
CA ILE A 56 4.20 -1.28 3.34
C ILE A 56 4.39 -2.05 2.05
N THR A 57 4.46 -3.36 2.20
CA THR A 57 4.52 -4.30 1.08
C THR A 57 3.19 -5.04 1.05
N PRO A 58 2.38 -4.90 0.00
CA PRO A 58 1.16 -5.68 -0.12
C PRO A 58 1.54 -7.16 -0.26
N THR A 59 1.17 -7.98 0.73
CA THR A 59 1.42 -9.43 0.69
C THR A 59 0.38 -10.13 -0.19
N GLY A 60 0.38 -9.85 -1.50
CA GLY A 60 -0.52 -10.52 -2.45
C GLY A 60 -1.99 -10.60 -1.98
N ALA A 61 -2.68 -11.69 -2.33
CA ALA A 61 -4.14 -11.82 -2.21
C ALA A 61 -4.68 -11.91 -0.77
N VAL A 62 -3.85 -12.05 0.27
CA VAL A 62 -4.32 -12.28 1.65
C VAL A 62 -3.39 -11.63 2.66
N ALA A 63 -3.97 -10.87 3.59
CA ALA A 63 -3.26 -10.46 4.80
C ALA A 63 -3.03 -11.71 5.66
N ALA A 64 -1.77 -12.08 5.90
CA ALA A 64 -1.41 -13.11 6.85
C ALA A 64 -1.47 -12.50 8.27
N GLY A 65 -2.52 -12.81 9.02
CA GLY A 65 -2.60 -12.50 10.44
C GLY A 65 -1.87 -13.58 11.24
N HIS A 66 -0.96 -13.19 12.13
CA HIS A 66 -0.43 -14.10 13.15
C HIS A 66 -1.35 -14.03 14.37
N GLU A 67 -2.13 -15.08 14.62
CA GLU A 67 -2.83 -15.27 15.90
C GLU A 67 -1.83 -15.89 16.89
N PRO A 68 -1.64 -15.32 18.10
CA PRO A 68 -0.77 -15.93 19.12
C PRO A 68 -1.39 -17.22 19.65
N ASP A 69 -0.53 -18.19 20.01
CA ASP A 69 -0.98 -19.40 20.72
C ASP A 69 -1.61 -19.00 22.06
N HIS A 70 -2.83 -19.52 22.31
CA HIS A 70 -3.59 -19.33 23.55
C HIS A 70 -3.05 -20.15 24.71
#